data_AF-A0A7X2NM88-F1
#
_entry.id   AF-A0A7X2NM88-F1
#
_cell.length_a   1.000
_cell.length_b   1.000
_cell.length_c   1.000
_cell.angle_alpha   90.00
_cell.angle_beta   90.00
_cell.angle_gamma   90.00
#
_symmetry.space_group_name_H-M   'P 1'
#
loop_
_entity.id
_entity.type
_entity.pdbx_description
1 polymer ?
#
loop_
_entity_poly.entity_id
_entity_poly.type
_entity_poly.pdbx_seq_one_letter_code
_entity_poly.pdbx_strand_id
1 'polypeptide(L)' 'MRNMRDMPILVLSSQSDYESKERAYQMGADDFMEKPLVPRECLFRVQALMRRYNAPPSEQRYTIVNFEICGSTPPPP' A
#
# COMPACT_ATOMS: atom_id res chain seq x y z
N MET A 1 15.53 17.03 3.95
CA MET A 1 14.97 16.08 2.96
C MET A 1 14.45 14.88 3.72
N ARG A 2 13.15 14.56 3.66
CA ARG A 2 12.64 13.30 4.25
C ARG A 2 13.08 12.16 3.32
N ASN A 3 13.89 11.23 3.83
CA ASN A 3 14.21 10.01 3.12
C ASN A 3 12.93 9.17 2.99
N MET A 4 12.30 9.17 1.81
CA MET A 4 11.18 8.27 1.50
C MET A 4 11.52 6.78 1.66
N ARG A 5 12.81 6.44 1.85
CA ARG A 5 13.29 5.07 2.08
C ARG A 5 12.84 4.48 3.42
N ASP A 6 12.40 5.28 4.38
CA ASP A 6 12.06 4.82 5.73
C ASP A 6 10.53 4.71 5.98
N MET A 7 9.70 4.90 4.94
CA MET A 7 8.24 4.82 5.07
C MET A 7 7.73 3.55 4.37
N PRO A 8 7.07 2.62 5.09
CA PRO A 8 6.53 1.41 4.47
C PRO A 8 5.36 1.72 3.53
N ILE A 9 5.31 1.03 2.39
CA ILE A 9 4.29 1.19 1.35
C ILE A 9 3.44 -0.08 1.27
N LEU A 10 2.15 0.04 1.61
CA LEU A 10 1.14 -1.02 1.43
C LEU A 10 0.20 -0.62 0.29
N VAL A 11 0.14 -1.44 -0.77
CA VAL A 11 -0.76 -1.22 -1.91
C VAL A 11 -2.09 -1.93 -1.69
N LEU A 12 -3.20 -1.22 -1.86
CA LEU A 12 -4.56 -1.77 -1.81
C LEU A 12 -5.24 -1.69 -3.18
N SER A 13 -5.49 -2.82 -3.83
CA SER A 13 -6.03 -2.87 -5.20
C SER A 13 -7.24 -3.79 -5.31
N SER A 14 -8.22 -3.45 -6.15
CA SER A 14 -9.30 -4.39 -6.54
C SER A 14 -8.86 -5.37 -7.62
N GLN A 15 -7.75 -5.07 -8.31
CA GLN A 15 -7.15 -5.93 -9.32
C GLN A 15 -6.02 -6.74 -8.67
N SER A 16 -6.12 -8.06 -8.70
CA SER A 16 -5.27 -8.99 -7.94
C SER A 16 -4.51 -10.01 -8.77
N ASP A 17 -4.49 -9.80 -10.09
CA ASP A 17 -3.70 -10.62 -11.00
C ASP A 17 -2.20 -10.50 -10.68
N TYR A 18 -1.45 -11.50 -11.15
CA TYR A 18 -0.03 -11.62 -10.86
C TYR A 18 0.77 -10.42 -11.38
N GLU A 19 0.45 -9.91 -12.58
CA GLU A 19 1.18 -8.79 -13.19
C GLU A 19 1.01 -7.50 -12.39
N SER A 20 -0.20 -7.25 -11.88
CA SER A 20 -0.50 -6.10 -11.03
C SER A 20 0.29 -6.14 -9.72
N LYS A 21 0.43 -7.33 -9.12
CA LYS A 21 1.25 -7.54 -7.90
C LYS A 21 2.73 -7.35 -8.21
N GLU A 22 3.23 -7.97 -9.27
CA GLU A 22 4.62 -7.85 -9.70
C GLU A 22 5.00 -6.39 -9.95
N ARG A 23 4.16 -5.65 -10.68
CA ARG A 23 4.35 -4.22 -10.93
C ARG A 23 4.37 -3.40 -9.64
N ALA A 24 3.46 -3.67 -8.70
CA ALA A 24 3.43 -2.96 -7.43
C ALA A 24 4.74 -3.15 -6.64
N TYR A 25 5.26 -4.39 -6.58
CA TYR A 25 6.54 -4.67 -5.92
C TYR A 25 7.72 -4.01 -6.64
N GLN A 26 7.76 -4.04 -7.98
CA GLN A 26 8.79 -3.35 -8.77
C GLN A 26 8.79 -1.82 -8.57
N MET A 27 7.62 -1.23 -8.32
CA MET A 27 7.47 0.20 -8.02
C MET A 27 7.84 0.56 -6.57
N GLY A 28 8.21 -0.43 -5.74
CA GLY A 28 8.65 -0.21 -4.35
C GLY A 28 7.58 -0.43 -3.29
N ALA A 29 6.51 -1.16 -3.60
CA ALA A 29 5.59 -1.62 -2.55
C ALA A 29 6.29 -2.64 -1.63
N ASP A 30 6.09 -2.51 -0.32
CA ASP A 30 6.57 -3.47 0.68
C ASP A 30 5.57 -4.60 0.93
N ASP A 31 4.28 -4.31 0.69
CA ASP A 31 3.20 -5.28 0.76
C ASP A 31 2.05 -4.91 -0.19
N PHE A 32 1.22 -5.89 -0.52
CA PHE A 32 0.07 -5.77 -1.40
C PHE A 32 -1.13 -6.50 -0.81
N MET A 33 -2.31 -5.88 -0.85
CA MET A 33 -3.54 -6.46 -0.35
C MET A 33 -4.71 -6.17 -1.31
N GLU A 34 -5.51 -7.20 -1.56
CA GLU A 34 -6.66 -7.12 -2.45
C GLU A 34 -7.89 -6.56 -1.75
N LYS A 35 -8.68 -5.76 -2.47
CA LYS A 35 -10.02 -5.31 -2.06
C LYS A 35 -11.06 -6.26 -2.64
N PRO A 36 -12.13 -6.61 -1.90
CA PRO A 36 -12.48 -6.14 -0.56
C PRO A 36 -11.62 -6.80 0.53
N LEU A 37 -11.18 -6.00 1.50
CA LEU A 37 -10.26 -6.45 2.55
C LEU A 37 -10.96 -6.64 3.89
N VAL A 38 -10.39 -7.50 4.74
CA VAL A 38 -10.78 -7.60 6.15
C VAL A 38 -10.01 -6.55 6.96
N PRO A 39 -10.67 -5.60 7.65
CA PRO A 39 -9.98 -4.51 8.35
C PRO A 39 -8.92 -4.99 9.36
N ARG A 40 -9.19 -6.13 10.01
CA ARG A 40 -8.28 -6.75 10.98
C ARG A 40 -7.00 -7.24 10.32
N GLU A 41 -7.08 -7.83 9.12
CA GLU A 41 -5.91 -8.28 8.36
C GLU A 41 -5.06 -7.07 7.91
N CYS A 42 -5.71 -6.01 7.41
CA CYS A 42 -5.02 -4.78 7.04
C CYS A 42 -4.25 -4.20 8.24
N LEU A 43 -4.87 -4.15 9.42
CA LEU A 43 -4.20 -3.70 10.64
C LEU A 43 -2.99 -4.57 11.01
N PHE A 44 -3.11 -5.90 10.92
CA PHE A 44 -1.99 -6.81 11.19
C PHE A 44 -0.82 -6.60 10.22
N ARG A 45 -1.11 -6.41 8.92
CA ARG A 45 -0.08 -6.13 7.89
C ARG A 45 0.60 -4.80 8.14
N VAL A 46 -0.17 -3.74 8.42
CA VAL A 46 0.37 -2.42 8.77
C VAL A 46 1.27 -2.52 10.01
N GLN A 47 0.84 -3.20 11.07
CA GLN A 47 1.66 -3.39 12.27
C GLN A 47 2.94 -4.17 11.97
N ALA A 48 2.88 -5.20 11.11
CA ALA A 48 4.04 -5.97 10.71
C ALA A 48 5.04 -5.11 9.91
N LEU A 49 4.56 -4.26 9.01
CA LEU A 49 5.38 -3.29 8.28
C LEU A 49 6.06 -2.32 9.24
N MET A 50 5.32 -1.71 10.16
CA MET A 50 5.90 -0.75 11.12
C MET A 50 7.00 -1.37 12.00
N ARG A 51 6.88 -2.65 12.37
CA ARG A 51 7.93 -3.37 13.13
C ARG A 51 9.23 -3.52 12.32
N ARG A 52 9.15 -3.71 11.00
CA ARG A 52 10.34 -3.86 10.14
C ARG A 52 11.13 -2.55 9.98
N TYR A 53 10.44 -1.41 10.03
CA TYR A 53 11.03 -0.08 9.86
C TYR A 53 11.49 0.55 11.18
N ASN A 54 11.53 -0.22 12.27
CA ASN A 54 12.03 0.21 13.59
C ASN A 54 11.41 1.53 14.10
N ALA A 55 10.17 1.83 13.68
CA ALA A 55 9.48 3.04 14.07
C ALA A 55 9.22 3.01 15.60
N PRO A 56 9.64 4.03 16.36
CA PRO A 56 9.40 4.07 17.79
C PRO A 56 7.88 3.99 18.06
N PRO A 57 7.42 3.23 19.07
CA PRO A 57 6.00 3.03 19.34
C PRO A 57 5.21 4.30 19.65
N SER A 58 5.88 5.43 19.91
CA SER A 58 5.31 6.59 20.58
C SER A 58 4.56 7.59 19.68
N GLU A 59 4.56 7.45 18.35
CA GLU A 59 3.70 8.28 17.50
C GLU A 59 3.51 7.63 16.11
N GLN A 60 2.68 6.59 16.04
CA GLN A 60 2.37 5.92 14.77
C GLN A 60 1.45 6.82 13.92
N ARG A 61 2.07 7.71 13.15
CA ARG A 61 1.40 8.55 12.16
C ARG A 61 1.26 7.78 10.85
N TYR A 62 0.02 7.43 10.49
CA TYR A 62 -0.28 6.78 9.22
C TYR A 62 -0.72 7.83 8.20
N THR A 63 -0.16 7.76 6.99
CA THR A 63 -0.68 8.52 5.84
C THR A 63 -1.26 7.52 4.87
N ILE A 64 -2.59 7.55 4.68
CA ILE A 64 -3.25 6.79 3.62
C ILE A 64 -3.17 7.64 2.36
N VAL A 65 -2.36 7.21 1.40
CA VAL A 65 -2.33 7.81 0.08
C VAL A 65 -3.21 6.97 -0.82
N ASN A 66 -4.33 7.54 -1.26
CA ASN A 66 -5.10 6.93 -2.34
C ASN A 66 -4.40 7.29 -3.66
N PHE A 67 -4.02 6.26 -4.40
CA PHE A 67 -3.50 6.41 -5.76
C PHE A 67 -4.48 5.78 -6.72
N GLU A 68 -5.13 6.60 -7.54
CA GLU A 68 -5.93 6.11 -8.66
C GLU A 68 -4.99 5.92 -9.85
N ILE A 69 -4.76 4.66 -10.24
CA ILE A 69 -4.12 4.38 -11.51
C ILE A 69 -5.14 4.74 -12.59
N CYS A 70 -4.88 5.81 -13.33
CA CYS A 70 -5.73 6.25 -14.43
C CYS A 70 -5.72 5.19 -15.54
N GLY A 71 -6.65 4.24 -15.45
CA GLY A 71 -6.96 3.26 -16.47
C GLY A 71 -8.30 3.61 -17.12
N SER A 72 -8.23 4.31 -18.26
CA SER A 72 -9.28 4.38 -19.30
C SER A 72 -10.73 4.48 -18.80
N THR A 73 -11.17 5.64 -18.30
CA THR A 73 -12.58 6.02 -18.45
C THR A 73 -12.80 6.40 -19.92
N PRO A 74 -13.58 5.63 -20.71
CA PRO A 74 -14.02 6.13 -22.01
C PRO A 74 -14.85 7.40 -21.79
N PRO A 75 -14.72 8.42 -22.67
CA PRO A 75 -15.53 9.63 -22.54
C PRO A 75 -17.02 9.27 -22.55
N PRO A 76 -17.85 10.00 -21.78
CA PRO A 76 -19.29 9.79 -21.81
C PRO A 76 -19.84 9.98 -23.23
N PRO A 77 -20.96 9.31 -23.58
CA PRO A 77 -21.54 9.37 -24.93
C PRO A 77 -21.94 10.78 -25.35
#